data_AF-A0A832NEW3-F1
#
_entry.id   AF-A0A832NEW3-F1
#
_cell.length_a   1.000
_cell.length_b   1.000
_cell.length_c   1.000
_cell.angle_alpha   90.00
_cell.angle_beta   90.00
_cell.angle_gamma   90.00
#
_symmetry.space_group_name_H-M   'P 1'
#
loop_
_entity.id
_entity.type
_entity.pdbx_description
1 polymer ?
#
loop_
_entity_poly.entity_id
_entity_poly.type
_entity_poly.pdbx_seq_one_letter_code
_entity_poly.pdbx_strand_id
1 'polypeptide(L)' 'MRTIREIERRRRGEGFTLVELLIVIAIIGILAGSVVLVSGGATDKAEATKIVSNLRTMKSAALIYFADKGSWPTQRSDIV' A
#
# COMPACT_ATOMS: atom_id res chain seq x y z
N MET A 1 9.87 -61.11 12.04
CA MET A 1 10.34 -60.32 10.87
C MET A 1 9.22 -60.01 9.85
N ARG A 2 7.97 -59.74 10.25
CA ARG A 2 6.87 -59.38 9.29
C ARG A 2 6.32 -57.95 9.45
N THR A 3 6.72 -57.23 10.50
CA THR A 3 6.03 -56.00 10.92
C THR A 3 6.55 -54.70 10.28
N ILE A 4 7.72 -54.70 9.64
CA ILE A 4 8.35 -53.46 9.14
C ILE A 4 7.85 -53.08 7.73
N ARG A 5 7.34 -54.02 6.93
CA ARG A 5 6.90 -53.77 5.54
C ARG A 5 5.54 -53.05 5.41
N GLU A 6 4.82 -52.81 6.51
CA GLU A 6 3.50 -52.17 6.48
C GLU A 6 3.61 -50.62 6.40
N ILE A 7 4.72 -50.04 6.88
CA ILE A 7 4.86 -48.58 7.08
C ILE A 7 5.20 -47.84 5.77
N GLU A 8 5.77 -48.50 4.77
CA GLU A 8 6.23 -47.85 3.52
C GLU A 8 5.11 -47.56 2.50
N ARG A 9 3.89 -48.07 2.67
CA ARG A 9 2.84 -48.00 1.62
C ARG A 9 2.02 -46.71 1.56
N ARG A 10 2.28 -45.69 2.39
CA ARG A 10 1.44 -44.47 2.48
C ARG A 10 2.13 -43.17 2.05
N ARG A 11 3.05 -43.22 1.09
CA ARG A 11 3.63 -42.00 0.49
C ARG A 11 3.47 -41.96 -1.03
N ARG A 12 2.25 -42.24 -1.51
CA ARG A 12 1.84 -41.72 -2.82
C ARG A 12 1.64 -40.22 -2.63
N GLY A 13 2.66 -39.44 -2.97
CA GLY A 13 2.54 -38.00 -3.04
C GLY A 13 1.43 -37.65 -4.02
N GLU A 14 0.41 -36.98 -3.53
CA GLU A 14 -0.68 -36.46 -4.36
C GLU A 14 -0.10 -35.33 -5.22
N GLY A 15 -0.16 -35.50 -6.54
CA GLY A 15 0.24 -34.48 -7.50
C GLY A 15 -0.85 -33.44 -7.68
N PHE A 16 -0.46 -32.21 -7.98
CA PHE A 16 -1.39 -31.11 -8.28
C PHE A 16 -2.23 -31.43 -9.51
N THR A 17 -3.53 -31.13 -9.47
CA THR A 17 -4.41 -31.25 -10.63
C THR A 17 -4.27 -30.04 -11.53
N LEU A 18 -4.54 -30.22 -12.83
CA LEU A 18 -4.61 -29.11 -13.78
C LEU A 18 -5.70 -28.11 -13.41
N VAL A 19 -6.78 -28.58 -12.77
CA VAL A 19 -7.91 -27.74 -12.33
C VAL A 19 -7.48 -26.83 -11.19
N GLU A 20 -6.72 -27.33 -10.21
CA GLU A 20 -6.20 -26.50 -9.13
C GLU A 20 -5.27 -25.40 -9.68
N LEU A 21 -4.40 -25.73 -10.64
CA LEU A 21 -3.52 -24.73 -11.25
C LEU A 21 -4.33 -23.68 -12.04
N LEU A 22 -5.38 -24.11 -12.76
CA LEU A 22 -6.26 -23.22 -13.53
C LEU A 22 -6.98 -22.21 -12.65
N ILE A 23 -7.51 -22.64 -11.50
CA ILE A 23 -8.20 -21.75 -10.57
C ILE A 23 -7.22 -20.74 -9.97
N VAL A 24 -5.99 -21.15 -9.66
CA VAL A 24 -4.96 -20.26 -9.11
C VAL A 24 -4.61 -19.14 -10.09
N ILE A 25 -4.35 -19.45 -11.36
CA ILE A 25 -4.01 -18.41 -12.35
C ILE A 25 -5.21 -17.50 -12.66
N ALA A 26 -6.43 -18.03 -12.59
CA ALA A 26 -7.65 -17.23 -12.74
C ALA A 26 -7.78 -16.21 -11.60
N ILE A 27 -7.57 -16.63 -10.34
CA ILE A 27 -7.59 -15.73 -9.18
C ILE A 27 -6.47 -14.68 -9.28
N ILE A 28 -5.25 -15.09 -9.63
CA ILE A 28 -4.12 -14.15 -9.82
C ILE A 28 -4.44 -13.12 -10.91
N GLY A 29 -5.05 -13.53 -12.02
CA GLY A 29 -5.46 -12.64 -13.11
C GLY A 29 -6.49 -11.59 -12.66
N ILE A 30 -7.50 -12.01 -11.89
CA ILE A 30 -8.52 -11.10 -11.32
C ILE A 30 -7.88 -10.09 -10.37
N LEU A 31 -7.05 -10.57 -9.44
CA LEU A 31 -6.38 -9.71 -8.46
C LEU A 31 -5.42 -8.72 -9.14
N ALA A 32 -4.57 -9.19 -10.06
CA ALA A 32 -3.64 -8.34 -10.80
C ALA A 32 -4.36 -7.27 -11.63
N GLY A 33 -5.46 -7.64 -12.32
CA GLY A 33 -6.29 -6.70 -13.07
C GLY A 33 -6.94 -5.63 -12.18
N SER A 34 -7.41 -6.00 -10.98
CA SER A 34 -8.06 -5.06 -10.06
C SER A 34 -7.12 -3.98 -9.53
N VAL A 35 -5.84 -4.31 -9.29
CA VAL A 35 -4.82 -3.38 -8.79
C VAL A 35 -4.55 -2.26 -9.80
N VAL A 36 -4.52 -2.59 -11.09
CA VAL A 36 -4.27 -1.61 -12.16
C VAL A 36 -5.39 -0.55 -12.19
N LEU A 37 -6.65 -0.94 -12.03
CA LEU A 37 -7.79 -0.01 -12.08
C LEU A 37 -7.81 0.98 -10.91
N VAL A 38 -7.33 0.59 -9.73
CA VAL A 38 -7.31 1.45 -8.52
C VAL A 38 -6.14 2.45 -8.54
N SER A 39 -5.07 2.16 -9.28
CA SER A 39 -3.85 2.96 -9.26
C SER A 39 -3.99 4.38 -9.82
N GLY A 40 -4.89 4.61 -10.79
CA GLY A 40 -5.00 5.89 -11.49
C GLY A 40 -5.45 7.08 -10.64
N GLY A 41 -6.36 6.87 -9.67
CA GLY A 41 -6.90 7.96 -8.83
C GLY A 41 -6.22 8.13 -7.47
N ALA A 42 -5.35 7.18 -7.08
CA ALA A 42 -4.66 7.23 -5.79
C ALA A 42 -3.62 8.36 -5.72
N THR A 43 -2.97 8.64 -6.86
CA THR A 43 -1.92 9.67 -6.97
C THR A 43 -2.48 11.07 -6.78
N ASP A 44 -3.58 11.42 -7.46
CA ASP A 44 -4.20 12.75 -7.35
C ASP A 44 -4.70 13.04 -5.93
N LYS A 45 -5.29 12.03 -5.29
CA LYS A 45 -5.74 12.15 -3.90
C LYS A 45 -4.57 12.31 -2.92
N ALA A 46 -3.47 11.59 -3.15
CA ALA A 46 -2.26 11.73 -2.34
C ALA A 46 -1.63 13.12 -2.53
N GLU A 47 -1.59 13.64 -3.75
CA GLU A 47 -1.10 14.99 -4.05
C GLU A 47 -1.97 16.07 -3.40
N ALA A 48 -3.30 15.97 -3.54
CA ALA A 48 -4.22 16.89 -2.87
C ALA A 48 -4.05 16.86 -1.35
N THR A 49 -3.89 15.68 -0.76
CA THR A 49 -3.64 15.52 0.68
C THR A 49 -2.31 16.18 1.09
N LYS A 50 -1.26 16.02 0.28
CA LYS A 50 0.05 16.66 0.49
C LYS A 50 -0.06 18.17 0.44
N ILE A 51 -0.79 18.74 -0.52
CA ILE A 51 -1.02 20.18 -0.64
C ILE A 51 -1.74 20.70 0.61
N VAL A 52 -2.83 20.06 1.03
CA VAL A 52 -3.58 20.44 2.24
C VAL A 52 -2.70 20.38 3.49
N SER A 53 -1.87 19.34 3.61
CA SER A 53 -0.92 19.22 4.71
C SER A 53 0.11 20.36 4.72
N ASN A 54 0.70 20.67 3.56
CA ASN A 54 1.67 21.75 3.41
C ASN A 54 1.06 23.11 3.77
N LEU A 55 -0.16 23.40 3.32
CA LEU A 55 -0.86 24.64 3.65
C LEU A 55 -1.12 24.76 5.15
N ARG A 56 -1.46 23.65 5.82
CA ARG A 56 -1.63 23.63 7.28
C ARG A 56 -0.33 23.95 8.02
N THR A 57 0.78 23.39 7.55
CA THR A 57 2.12 23.69 8.09
C THR A 57 2.47 25.16 7.89
N MET A 58 2.28 25.70 6.68
CA MET A 58 2.55 27.11 6.38
C MET A 58 1.68 28.05 7.21
N LYS A 59 0.38 27.74 7.37
CA LYS A 59 -0.52 28.50 8.25
C LYS A 59 -0.01 28.52 9.69
N SER A 60 0.44 27.38 10.19
CA SER A 60 0.94 27.27 11.56
C SER A 60 2.20 28.11 11.75
N ALA A 61 3.15 28.05 10.80
CA ALA A 61 4.35 28.89 10.81
C ALA A 61 4.01 30.39 10.77
N ALA A 62 3.06 30.79 9.92
CA ALA A 62 2.63 32.19 9.84
C ALA A 62 1.97 32.69 11.12
N LEU A 63 1.20 31.84 11.81
CA LEU A 63 0.59 32.19 13.10
C LEU A 63 1.65 32.33 14.20
N ILE A 64 2.67 31.48 14.22
CA ILE A 64 3.80 31.59 15.15
C ILE A 64 4.55 32.91 14.91
N TYR A 65 4.89 33.21 13.65
CA TYR A 65 5.54 34.47 13.30
C TYR A 65 4.71 35.69 13.74
N PHE A 66 3.39 35.66 13.50
CA PHE A 66 2.50 36.73 13.94
C PHE A 66 2.45 36.86 15.46
N ALA A 67 2.43 35.75 16.20
CA ALA A 67 2.48 35.76 17.66
C ALA A 67 3.78 36.40 18.19
N ASP A 68 4.91 36.16 17.52
CA ASP A 68 6.23 36.66 17.93
C ASP A 68 6.50 38.10 17.49
N LYS A 69 6.05 38.50 16.30
CA LYS A 69 6.39 39.78 15.65
C LYS A 69 5.24 40.77 15.57
N GLY A 70 4.01 40.34 15.88
CA GLY A 70 2.79 41.16 15.76
C GLY A 70 2.43 41.58 14.34
N SER A 71 3.12 41.04 13.32
CA SER A 71 2.90 41.34 11.90
C SER A 71 2.92 40.05 11.10
N TRP A 72 2.24 40.05 9.95
CA TRP A 72 2.20 38.88 9.08
C TRP A 72 3.52 38.73 8.31
N PRO A 73 3.96 37.48 8.04
CA PRO A 73 5.17 37.24 7.25
C PRO A 73 4.96 37.78 5.83
N THR A 74 5.96 38.48 5.31
CA THR A 74 5.92 39.08 3.96
C THR A 74 6.93 38.44 3.02
N GLN A 75 7.92 37.75 3.59
CA GLN A 75 8.96 37.04 2.88
C GLN A 75 8.92 35.56 3.23
N ARG A 76 9.37 34.71 2.31
CA ARG A 76 9.44 33.27 2.54
C ARG A 76 10.36 32.93 3.72
N SER A 77 11.43 33.70 3.94
CA SER A 77 12.35 33.52 5.07
C SER A 77 11.71 33.68 6.44
N ASP A 78 10.52 34.28 6.52
CA ASP A 78 9.84 34.55 7.80
C ASP A 78 9.11 33.30 8.33
N ILE A 79 8.87 32.30 7.47
CA ILE A 79 8.08 31.09 7.75
C ILE A 79 8.82 29.78 7.40
N VAL A 80 10.11 29.85 7.05
CA VAL A 80 10.97 28.71 6.71
C VAL A 80 12.11 28.59 7.70
#